data_AF-A0A0T7BUD3-F1
#
_entry.id   AF-A0A0T7BUD3-F1
#
_cell.length_a   1.000
_cell.length_b   1.000
_cell.length_c   1.000
_cell.angle_alpha   90.00
_cell.angle_beta   90.00
_cell.angle_gamma   90.00
#
_symmetry.space_group_name_H-M   'P 1'
#
loop_
_entity.id
_entity.type
_entity.pdbx_description
1 polymer ?
#
loop_
_entity_poly.entity_id
_entity_poly.type
_entity_poly.pdbx_seq_one_letter_code
_entity_poly.pdbx_strand_id
1 'polypeptide(L)'
;MNRSWISHFPLQKISLISLSAITSITFSLPELPTHAALKVDTQACVNSVKTARRQIQAQPSLKLVAVKRENITPIYSDAPKNKPFGYSFLFEGKGGEKFMESSSKLQRAIASKLMKTCPNVSYVKFGMNRSDFYSSWGLVRGKVKPFDCVTPAPGVKLRWGQILCP
;
A
#
# COMPACT_ATOMS: atom_id res chain seq x y z
N MET A 1 -63.52 29.75 -8.75
CA MET A 1 -62.84 31.03 -9.05
C MET A 1 -61.80 30.74 -10.13
N ASN A 2 -62.10 31.01 -11.41
CA ASN A 2 -61.80 32.25 -12.16
C ASN A 2 -60.27 32.44 -12.35
N ARG A 3 -59.63 32.62 -13.52
CA ARG A 3 -59.97 32.94 -14.94
C ARG A 3 -58.83 32.38 -15.84
N SER A 4 -59.08 31.84 -17.05
CA SER A 4 -58.91 32.47 -18.39
C SER A 4 -57.75 33.50 -18.49
N TRP A 5 -56.82 33.47 -19.46
CA TRP A 5 -57.03 33.86 -20.87
C TRP A 5 -55.90 33.42 -21.82
N ILE A 6 -56.25 33.43 -23.11
CA ILE A 6 -55.56 33.04 -24.34
C ILE A 6 -54.84 34.24 -25.01
N SER A 7 -53.73 34.00 -25.71
CA SER A 7 -53.32 34.70 -26.98
C SER A 7 -52.12 33.94 -27.60
N HIS A 8 -52.24 33.26 -28.74
CA HIS A 8 -52.19 33.67 -30.17
C HIS A 8 -50.85 34.24 -30.70
N PHE A 9 -50.19 33.39 -31.51
CA PHE A 9 -49.17 33.47 -32.59
C PHE A 9 -48.67 34.84 -33.10
N PRO A 10 -47.41 34.91 -33.60
CA PRO A 10 -47.19 34.66 -35.04
C PRO A 10 -45.93 33.85 -35.42
N LEU A 11 -46.07 33.19 -36.58
CA LEU A 11 -45.02 32.56 -37.39
C LEU A 11 -43.97 33.57 -37.86
N GLN A 12 -42.68 33.22 -37.77
CA GLN A 12 -41.64 33.75 -38.64
C GLN A 12 -40.74 32.62 -39.16
N LYS A 13 -40.78 32.44 -40.48
CA LYS A 13 -39.85 31.64 -41.30
C LYS A 13 -38.56 32.45 -41.48
N ILE A 14 -37.39 31.90 -41.16
CA ILE A 14 -36.14 32.28 -41.82
C ILE A 14 -35.26 31.05 -41.99
N SER A 15 -35.01 30.71 -43.27
CA SER A 15 -34.00 29.76 -43.74
C SER A 15 -32.60 30.16 -43.27
N LEU A 16 -31.73 29.17 -43.05
CA LEU A 16 -30.36 29.15 -43.58
C LEU A 16 -29.76 27.76 -43.35
N ILE A 17 -29.51 27.07 -44.46
CA ILE A 17 -28.77 25.82 -44.55
C ILE A 17 -27.30 26.18 -44.34
N SER A 18 -26.71 25.80 -43.19
CA SER A 18 -25.25 25.80 -43.03
C SER A 18 -24.73 24.38 -43.23
N LEU A 19 -24.09 24.17 -44.38
CA LEU A 19 -23.33 22.96 -44.67
C LEU A 19 -22.04 23.01 -43.86
N SER A 20 -22.05 22.47 -42.65
CA SER A 20 -20.83 22.27 -41.86
C SER A 20 -20.14 21.00 -42.36
N ALA A 21 -19.07 21.16 -43.14
CA ALA A 21 -18.15 20.08 -43.43
C ALA A 21 -17.53 19.60 -42.11
N ILE A 22 -17.98 18.45 -41.60
CA ILE A 22 -17.40 17.80 -40.42
C ILE A 22 -16.09 17.17 -40.89
N THR A 23 -15.00 17.92 -40.83
CA THR A 23 -13.66 17.35 -40.85
C THR A 23 -13.50 16.49 -39.61
N SER A 24 -13.49 15.18 -39.79
CA SER A 24 -13.15 14.22 -38.74
C SER A 24 -11.69 14.43 -38.34
N ILE A 25 -11.44 15.32 -37.38
CA ILE A 25 -10.15 15.40 -36.72
C ILE A 25 -10.02 14.13 -35.88
N THR A 26 -9.29 13.15 -36.41
CA THR A 26 -8.81 12.00 -35.63
C THR A 26 -7.79 12.53 -34.62
N PHE A 27 -8.29 13.02 -33.49
CA PHE A 27 -7.46 13.29 -32.32
C PHE A 27 -6.99 11.94 -31.80
N SER A 28 -5.78 11.54 -32.20
CA SER A 28 -5.05 10.47 -31.54
C SER A 28 -4.79 10.92 -30.11
N LEU A 29 -5.67 10.56 -29.17
CA LEU A 29 -5.43 10.78 -27.75
C LEU A 29 -4.13 10.05 -27.39
N PRO A 30 -3.12 10.75 -26.84
CA PRO A 30 -1.97 10.07 -26.29
C PRO A 30 -2.47 9.14 -25.17
N GLU A 31 -2.20 7.86 -25.31
CA GLU A 31 -2.45 6.86 -24.27
C GLU A 31 -1.74 7.32 -23.01
N LEU A 32 -2.51 7.82 -22.05
CA LEU A 32 -2.01 8.15 -20.73
C LEU A 32 -1.34 6.89 -20.19
N PRO A 33 -0.08 6.98 -19.70
CA PRO A 33 0.60 5.85 -19.11
C PRO A 33 -0.29 5.27 -18.04
N THR A 34 -0.67 4.01 -18.23
CA THR A 34 -1.56 3.27 -17.35
C THR A 34 -0.96 3.38 -15.96
N HIS A 35 -1.61 4.15 -15.08
CA HIS A 35 -1.21 4.27 -13.69
C HIS A 35 -1.04 2.86 -13.17
N ALA A 36 0.17 2.51 -12.73
CA ALA A 36 0.50 1.18 -12.23
C ALA A 36 -0.59 0.77 -11.25
N ALA A 37 -1.50 -0.10 -11.69
CA ALA A 37 -2.66 -0.47 -10.91
C ALA A 37 -2.15 -0.91 -9.55
N LEU A 38 -2.58 -0.22 -8.48
CA LEU A 38 -2.31 -0.63 -7.11
C LEU A 38 -2.75 -2.09 -7.04
N LYS A 39 -1.78 -3.02 -7.04
CA LYS A 39 -2.09 -4.46 -7.03
C LYS A 39 -2.84 -4.73 -5.73
N VAL A 40 -4.15 -4.85 -5.85
CA VAL A 40 -5.07 -5.15 -4.76
C VAL A 40 -4.63 -6.47 -4.16
N ASP A 41 -4.58 -6.52 -2.82
CA ASP A 41 -4.17 -7.73 -2.13
C ASP A 41 -5.19 -8.84 -2.41
N THR A 42 -4.70 -10.03 -2.72
CA THR A 42 -5.58 -11.19 -2.93
C THR A 42 -6.32 -11.53 -1.63
N GLN A 43 -7.50 -12.16 -1.73
CA GLN A 43 -8.25 -12.59 -0.55
C GLN A 43 -7.40 -13.49 0.39
N ALA A 44 -6.52 -14.32 -0.19
CA ALA A 44 -5.58 -15.14 0.55
C ALA A 44 -4.58 -14.28 1.36
N CYS A 45 -4.07 -13.20 0.78
CA CYS A 45 -3.20 -12.26 1.48
C CYS A 45 -3.94 -11.57 2.64
N VAL A 46 -5.16 -11.05 2.39
CA VAL A 46 -6.00 -10.43 3.42
C VAL A 46 -6.24 -11.39 4.59
N ASN A 47 -6.57 -12.66 4.30
CA ASN A 47 -6.77 -13.68 5.33
C ASN A 47 -5.47 -14.01 6.08
N SER A 48 -4.33 -14.00 5.39
CA SER A 48 -3.02 -14.19 6.01
C SER A 48 -2.68 -13.07 6.99
N VAL A 49 -2.99 -11.81 6.66
CA VAL A 49 -2.81 -10.66 7.56
C VAL A 49 -3.74 -10.77 8.78
N LYS A 50 -5.01 -11.14 8.58
CA LYS A 50 -5.95 -11.40 9.68
C LYS A 50 -5.45 -12.50 10.61
N THR A 51 -4.89 -13.58 10.05
CA THR A 51 -4.32 -14.68 10.83
C THR A 51 -3.11 -14.22 11.64
N ALA A 52 -2.20 -13.47 11.03
CA ALA A 52 -1.05 -12.90 11.74
C ALA A 52 -1.49 -11.99 12.90
N ARG A 53 -2.48 -11.12 12.68
CA ARG A 53 -3.07 -10.28 13.74
C ARG A 53 -3.62 -11.13 14.90
N ARG A 54 -4.37 -12.20 14.60
CA ARG A 54 -4.91 -13.10 15.64
C ARG A 54 -3.81 -13.83 16.41
N GLN A 55 -2.77 -14.32 15.74
CA GLN A 55 -1.63 -14.98 16.39
C GLN A 55 -0.91 -14.05 17.36
N ILE A 56 -0.74 -12.78 16.99
CA ILE A 56 -0.18 -11.75 17.86
C ILE A 56 -1.10 -11.47 19.05
N GLN A 57 -2.40 -11.25 18.80
CA GLN A 57 -3.39 -10.92 19.84
C GLN A 57 -3.68 -12.07 20.80
N ALA A 58 -3.33 -13.31 20.44
CA ALA A 58 -3.40 -14.45 21.35
C ALA A 58 -2.39 -14.36 22.51
N GLN A 59 -1.43 -13.43 22.45
CA GLN A 59 -0.53 -13.15 23.56
C GLN A 59 -1.13 -12.02 24.42
N PRO A 60 -1.59 -12.30 25.67
CA PRO A 60 -2.35 -11.34 26.46
C PRO A 60 -1.59 -10.07 26.81
N SER A 61 -0.26 -10.14 26.89
CA SER A 61 0.60 -9.00 27.19
C SER A 61 0.82 -8.06 25.99
N LEU A 62 0.46 -8.48 24.76
CA LEU A 62 0.72 -7.70 23.55
C LEU A 62 -0.43 -6.77 23.21
N LYS A 63 -0.13 -5.47 23.20
CA LYS A 63 -1.03 -4.46 22.67
C LYS A 63 -0.64 -4.12 21.23
N LEU A 64 -1.23 -4.82 20.27
CA LEU A 64 -1.11 -4.50 18.83
C LEU A 64 -2.03 -3.31 18.50
N VAL A 65 -1.45 -2.14 18.23
CA VAL A 65 -2.21 -0.91 17.99
C VAL A 65 -2.46 -0.60 16.52
N ALA A 66 -1.60 -1.09 15.63
CA ALA A 66 -1.80 -0.89 14.20
C ALA A 66 -1.19 -2.01 13.36
N VAL A 67 -1.81 -2.23 12.20
CA VAL A 67 -1.22 -2.98 11.08
C VAL A 67 -1.31 -2.08 9.85
N LYS A 68 -0.18 -1.71 9.28
CA LYS A 68 -0.11 -0.79 8.13
C LYS A 68 0.47 -1.49 6.92
N ARG A 69 -0.04 -1.17 5.74
CA ARG A 69 0.58 -1.55 4.46
C ARG A 69 1.36 -0.35 3.95
N GLU A 70 2.57 -0.56 3.46
CA GLU A 70 3.44 0.53 3.00
C GLU A 70 4.13 0.17 1.68
N ASN A 71 4.37 1.19 0.85
CA ASN A 71 5.24 1.06 -0.31
C ASN A 71 6.69 1.26 0.15
N ILE A 72 7.54 0.26 -0.08
CA ILE A 72 8.93 0.26 0.36
C ILE A 72 9.89 0.88 -0.66
N THR A 73 9.45 1.13 -1.90
CA THR A 73 10.33 1.65 -2.96
C THR A 73 10.95 3.02 -2.68
N PRO A 74 10.33 3.95 -1.91
CA PRO A 74 10.99 5.20 -1.57
C PRO A 74 12.16 5.03 -0.59
N ILE A 75 12.10 4.00 0.27
CA ILE A 75 13.02 3.75 1.39
C ILE A 75 14.32 3.12 0.89
N TYR A 76 14.21 2.19 -0.06
CA TYR A 76 15.33 1.37 -0.52
C TYR A 76 15.75 1.73 -1.94
N SER A 77 17.05 1.79 -2.18
CA SER A 77 17.63 2.05 -3.51
C SER A 77 17.43 0.89 -4.49
N ASP A 78 17.45 -0.35 -4.01
CA ASP A 78 17.39 -1.61 -4.77
C ASP A 78 16.24 -2.52 -4.29
N ALA A 79 15.12 -1.94 -3.83
CA ALA A 79 13.92 -2.70 -3.46
C ALA A 79 13.41 -3.61 -4.60
N PRO A 80 12.84 -4.79 -4.30
CA PRO A 80 12.24 -5.67 -5.30
C PRO A 80 11.07 -5.00 -6.05
N LYS A 81 11.30 -4.65 -7.32
CA LYS A 81 10.31 -3.96 -8.16
C LYS A 81 8.99 -4.73 -8.34
N ASN A 82 9.04 -6.06 -8.36
CA ASN A 82 7.87 -6.93 -8.50
C ASN A 82 7.11 -7.18 -7.19
N LYS A 83 7.71 -6.80 -6.05
CA LYS A 83 7.14 -6.94 -4.71
C LYS A 83 7.36 -5.66 -3.89
N PRO A 84 6.72 -4.54 -4.27
CA PRO A 84 7.03 -3.21 -3.73
C PRO A 84 6.37 -2.92 -2.38
N PHE A 85 5.60 -3.86 -1.81
CA PHE A 85 4.84 -3.60 -0.59
C PHE A 85 5.39 -4.35 0.62
N GLY A 86 5.07 -3.80 1.80
CA GLY A 86 5.33 -4.40 3.09
C GLY A 86 4.18 -4.21 4.08
N TYR A 87 4.26 -4.95 5.20
CA TYR A 87 3.37 -4.75 6.35
C TYR A 87 4.16 -4.37 7.60
N SER A 88 3.62 -3.43 8.37
CA SER A 88 4.12 -3.00 9.66
C SER A 88 3.15 -3.36 10.78
N PHE A 89 3.60 -4.13 11.77
CA PHE A 89 2.88 -4.44 13.01
C PHE A 89 3.42 -3.56 14.13
N LEU A 90 2.58 -2.68 14.69
CA LEU A 90 2.98 -1.69 15.68
C LEU A 90 2.42 -2.03 17.06
N PHE A 91 3.28 -2.00 18.06
CA PHE A 91 2.99 -2.40 19.44
C PHE A 91 3.12 -1.24 20.42
N GLU A 92 2.46 -1.36 21.58
CA GLU A 92 2.63 -0.45 22.71
C GLU A 92 2.83 -1.22 24.02
N GLY A 93 3.44 -0.54 24.99
CA GLY A 93 3.63 -1.04 26.35
C GLY A 93 4.72 -2.11 26.48
N LYS A 94 5.00 -2.50 27.74
CA LYS A 94 6.08 -3.43 28.13
C LYS A 94 6.02 -4.79 27.44
N GLY A 95 4.81 -5.27 27.12
CA GLY A 95 4.66 -6.52 26.38
C GLY A 95 5.19 -6.41 24.95
N GLY A 96 4.98 -5.26 24.29
CA GLY A 96 5.55 -4.97 22.98
C GLY A 96 7.08 -4.96 23.00
N GLU A 97 7.69 -4.30 23.99
CA GLU A 97 9.15 -4.27 24.16
C GLU A 97 9.71 -5.69 24.33
N LYS A 98 9.13 -6.48 25.24
CA LYS A 98 9.52 -7.88 25.44
C LYS A 98 9.34 -8.73 24.18
N PHE A 99 8.29 -8.48 23.39
CA PHE A 99 8.09 -9.16 22.12
C PHE A 99 9.18 -8.84 21.10
N MET A 100 9.58 -7.57 21.01
CA MET A 100 10.66 -7.15 20.14
C MET A 100 11.98 -7.84 20.50
N GLU A 101 12.28 -7.99 21.79
CA GLU A 101 13.50 -8.64 22.29
C GLU A 101 13.51 -10.17 22.13
N SER A 102 12.40 -10.85 22.41
CA SER A 102 12.39 -12.30 22.64
C SER A 102 11.70 -13.14 21.56
N SER A 103 10.94 -12.52 20.65
CA SER A 103 10.01 -13.25 19.76
C SER A 103 10.47 -13.43 18.31
N SER A 104 11.78 -13.50 18.08
CA SER A 104 12.36 -13.63 16.72
C SER A 104 11.78 -14.81 15.91
N LYS A 105 11.48 -15.94 16.56
CA LYS A 105 10.85 -17.12 15.93
C LYS A 105 9.44 -16.81 15.41
N LEU A 106 8.59 -16.16 16.22
CA LEU A 106 7.23 -15.81 15.84
C LEU A 106 7.22 -14.72 14.76
N GLN A 107 8.07 -13.70 14.91
CA GLN A 107 8.25 -12.66 13.88
C GLN A 107 8.63 -13.28 12.53
N ARG A 108 9.61 -14.19 12.50
CA ARG A 108 10.01 -14.92 11.29
C ARG A 108 8.87 -15.74 10.70
N ALA A 109 8.10 -16.44 11.53
CA ALA A 109 6.99 -17.28 11.07
C ALA A 109 5.90 -16.45 10.39
N ILE A 110 5.50 -15.33 11.01
CA ILE A 110 4.53 -14.38 10.45
C ILE A 110 5.07 -13.79 9.14
N ALA A 111 6.30 -13.30 9.15
CA ALA A 111 6.95 -12.71 7.98
C ALA A 111 6.99 -13.70 6.81
N SER A 112 7.39 -14.94 7.09
CA SER A 112 7.48 -16.00 6.08
C SER A 112 6.12 -16.35 5.49
N LYS A 113 5.09 -16.48 6.34
CA LYS A 113 3.73 -16.79 5.88
C LYS A 113 3.18 -15.67 4.99
N LEU A 114 3.35 -14.42 5.39
CA LEU A 114 2.89 -13.26 4.62
C LEU A 114 3.61 -13.17 3.27
N MET A 115 4.94 -13.18 3.24
CA MET A 115 5.71 -13.07 1.99
C MET A 115 5.50 -14.26 1.03
N LYS A 116 5.16 -15.44 1.56
CA LYS A 116 4.77 -16.60 0.74
C LYS A 116 3.36 -16.45 0.15
N THR A 117 2.42 -15.90 0.91
CA THR A 117 0.99 -15.86 0.53
C THR A 117 0.64 -14.59 -0.26
N CYS A 118 1.32 -13.49 0.00
CA CYS A 118 1.07 -12.18 -0.61
C CYS A 118 2.05 -11.96 -1.79
N PRO A 119 1.59 -12.04 -3.05
CA PRO A 119 2.48 -12.07 -4.22
C PRO A 119 3.27 -10.78 -4.44
N ASN A 120 2.80 -9.65 -3.90
CA ASN A 120 3.37 -8.30 -4.04
C ASN A 120 4.09 -7.82 -2.77
N VAL A 121 4.23 -8.67 -1.74
CA VAL A 121 4.87 -8.33 -0.46
C VAL A 121 6.26 -8.95 -0.38
N SER A 122 7.24 -8.15 0.01
CA SER A 122 8.63 -8.58 0.25
C SER A 122 9.19 -8.14 1.60
N TYR A 123 8.41 -7.41 2.41
CA TYR A 123 8.84 -6.78 3.65
C TYR A 123 7.82 -6.96 4.77
N VAL A 124 8.28 -7.27 5.98
CA VAL A 124 7.47 -7.23 7.21
C VAL A 124 8.27 -6.59 8.33
N LYS A 125 7.72 -5.54 8.93
CA LYS A 125 8.27 -4.82 10.09
C LYS A 125 7.46 -5.12 11.34
N PHE A 126 8.15 -5.32 12.45
CA PHE A 126 7.59 -5.32 13.79
C PHE A 126 8.24 -4.16 14.54
N GLY A 127 7.48 -3.35 15.26
CA GLY A 127 8.09 -2.25 16.00
C GLY A 127 7.20 -1.62 17.04
N MET A 128 7.81 -0.85 17.93
CA MET A 128 7.12 -0.04 18.90
C MET A 128 6.50 1.17 18.21
N ASN A 129 5.24 1.48 18.54
CA ASN A 129 4.55 2.64 18.01
C ASN A 129 5.27 3.92 18.49
N ARG A 130 5.53 4.86 17.58
CA ARG A 130 6.22 6.13 17.86
C ARG A 130 7.63 5.96 18.45
N SER A 131 8.34 4.92 18.04
CA SER A 131 9.72 4.65 18.41
C SER A 131 10.51 4.13 17.20
N ASP A 132 11.82 4.26 17.27
CA ASP A 132 12.85 3.66 16.43
C ASP A 132 13.16 2.20 16.80
N PHE A 133 12.52 1.64 17.83
CA PHE A 133 12.69 0.24 18.19
C PHE A 133 11.86 -0.66 17.29
N TYR A 134 12.49 -1.18 16.23
CA TYR A 134 11.87 -2.09 15.28
C TYR A 134 12.82 -3.17 14.79
N SER A 135 12.25 -4.25 14.28
CA SER A 135 12.94 -5.31 13.55
C SER A 135 12.25 -5.50 12.20
N SER A 136 13.02 -5.88 11.19
CA SER A 136 12.49 -6.08 9.84
C SER A 136 12.92 -7.42 9.27
N TRP A 137 12.01 -8.03 8.52
CA TRP A 137 12.23 -9.26 7.78
C TRP A 137 11.92 -8.98 6.32
N GLY A 138 12.74 -9.48 5.41
CA GLY A 138 12.43 -9.39 4.00
C GLY A 138 12.93 -10.53 3.15
N LEU A 139 12.43 -10.55 1.92
CA LEU A 139 12.74 -11.57 0.93
C LEU A 139 14.05 -11.23 0.21
N VAL A 140 15.17 -11.70 0.74
CA VAL A 140 16.51 -11.49 0.19
C VAL A 140 16.93 -12.75 -0.57
N ARG A 141 17.09 -12.63 -1.89
CA ARG A 141 17.43 -13.76 -2.78
C ARG A 141 16.47 -14.95 -2.60
N GLY A 142 15.17 -14.68 -2.52
CA GLY A 142 14.12 -15.69 -2.36
C GLY A 142 14.01 -16.30 -0.96
N LYS A 143 14.84 -15.89 0.00
CA LYS A 143 14.80 -16.38 1.39
C LYS A 143 14.35 -15.26 2.32
N VAL A 144 13.50 -15.61 3.29
CA VAL A 144 13.07 -14.70 4.35
C VAL A 144 14.18 -14.60 5.38
N LYS A 145 14.76 -13.41 5.53
CA LYS A 145 15.88 -13.12 6.44
C LYS A 145 15.61 -11.86 7.26
N PRO A 146 16.17 -11.76 8.47
CA PRO A 146 16.22 -10.47 9.15
C PRO A 146 17.05 -9.49 8.32
N PHE A 147 16.72 -8.21 8.42
CA PHE A 147 17.54 -7.15 7.81
C PHE A 147 18.68 -6.77 8.74
N ASP A 148 19.81 -6.43 8.13
CA ASP A 148 21.03 -6.03 8.81
C ASP A 148 20.92 -4.59 9.29
N CYS A 149 21.30 -4.37 10.54
CA CYS A 149 21.37 -3.06 11.16
C CYS A 149 22.58 -2.29 10.61
N VAL A 150 22.39 -1.09 10.09
CA VAL A 150 23.47 -0.22 9.62
C VAL A 150 23.39 1.16 10.23
N THR A 151 24.55 1.80 10.41
CA THR A 151 24.63 3.19 10.86
C THR A 151 24.10 4.14 9.79
N PRO A 152 23.28 5.15 10.15
CA PRO A 152 22.81 6.15 9.20
C PRO A 152 23.97 6.90 8.56
N ALA A 153 23.92 7.01 7.23
CA ALA A 153 24.83 7.86 6.45
C ALA A 153 24.01 8.96 5.76
N PRO A 154 24.36 10.26 5.93
CA PRO A 154 23.63 11.36 5.30
C PRO A 154 23.52 11.20 3.79
N GLY A 155 22.31 11.34 3.24
CA GLY A 155 22.06 11.29 1.80
C GLY A 155 22.12 9.89 1.17
N VAL A 156 22.38 8.83 1.94
CA VAL A 156 22.45 7.46 1.42
C VAL A 156 21.13 6.72 1.68
N LYS A 157 20.50 6.24 0.61
CA LYS A 157 19.34 5.32 0.73
C LYS A 157 19.79 3.95 1.20
N LEU A 158 18.96 3.30 2.00
CA LEU A 158 19.20 1.92 2.42
C LEU A 158 19.27 0.98 1.21
N ARG A 159 20.09 -0.05 1.31
CA ARG A 159 20.03 -1.21 0.41
C ARG A 159 19.04 -2.23 0.95
N TRP A 160 18.48 -3.01 0.05
CA TRP A 160 17.56 -4.08 0.38
C TRP A 160 18.26 -5.11 1.25
N GLY A 161 17.63 -5.44 2.38
CA GLY A 161 18.29 -6.21 3.42
C GLY A 161 18.88 -5.37 4.54
N GLN A 162 18.75 -4.04 4.52
CA GLN A 162 19.25 -3.16 5.59
C GLN A 162 18.14 -2.43 6.35
N ILE A 163 18.41 -2.05 7.59
CA ILE A 163 17.62 -1.10 8.40
C ILE A 163 18.55 -0.15 9.12
N LEU A 164 18.03 1.00 9.56
CA LEU A 164 18.79 1.87 10.45
C LEU A 164 18.80 1.30 11.85
N CYS A 165 19.96 1.35 12.50
CA CYS A 165 20.05 1.03 13.91
C CYS A 165 19.27 2.04 14.75
N PRO A 166 18.49 1.56 15.75
CA PRO A 166 17.93 2.42 16.79
C PRO A 166 19.04 3.18 17.52
#